data_AF-A0A145P8B1-F1
#
_entry.id   AF-A0A145P8B1-F1
#
_cell.length_a   1.000
_cell.length_b   1.000
_cell.length_c   1.000
_cell.angle_alpha   90.00
_cell.angle_beta   90.00
_cell.angle_gamma   90.00
#
_symmetry.space_group_name_H-M   'P 1'
#
loop_
_entity.id
_entity.type
_entity.pdbx_description
1 polymer ?
#
loop_
_entity_poly.entity_id
_entity_poly.type
_entity_poly.pdbx_seq_one_letter_code
_entity_poly.pdbx_strand_id
1 'polypeptide(L)'
;LHIDLHIVGCSDSDGLDMFGLDGEELWYADFIKGEGVVALPPFVDPITFLGAYEQAVGNQGICKGNLAVNIKAYKNPEEKI
;
A
#
# COMPACT_ATOMS: atom_id res chain seq x y z
N LEU A 1 -14.78 -19.71 -4.27
CA LEU A 1 -13.38 -19.37 -4.55
C LEU A 1 -13.26 -17.88 -4.30
N HIS A 2 -12.33 -17.47 -3.45
CA HIS A 2 -12.11 -16.06 -3.11
C HIS A 2 -10.73 -15.63 -3.65
N ILE A 3 -10.55 -14.34 -3.88
CA ILE A 3 -9.28 -13.74 -4.33
C ILE A 3 -8.82 -12.72 -3.29
N ASP A 4 -7.72 -13.05 -2.63
CA ASP A 4 -6.99 -12.11 -1.77
C ASP A 4 -5.99 -11.31 -2.60
N LEU A 5 -5.92 -10.00 -2.37
CA LEU A 5 -5.02 -9.10 -3.07
C LEU A 5 -4.28 -8.21 -2.08
N HIS A 6 -2.94 -8.21 -2.16
CA HIS A 6 -2.08 -7.27 -1.46
C HIS A 6 -1.31 -6.45 -2.48
N ILE A 7 -1.48 -5.13 -2.45
CA ILE A 7 -0.78 -4.22 -3.37
C ILE A 7 0.09 -3.29 -2.55
N VAL A 8 1.38 -3.24 -2.92
CA VAL A 8 2.33 -2.22 -2.47
C VAL A 8 2.77 -1.43 -3.70
N GLY A 9 2.62 -0.11 -3.65
CA GLY A 9 3.03 0.80 -4.73
C GLY A 9 3.70 2.03 -4.16
N CYS A 10 4.58 2.67 -4.93
CA CYS A 10 5.23 3.90 -4.52
C CYS A 10 5.61 4.74 -5.73
N SER A 11 5.65 6.05 -5.52
CA SER A 11 6.28 7.04 -6.37
C SER A 11 7.19 7.93 -5.52
N ASP A 12 7.70 9.01 -6.10
CA ASP A 12 8.51 9.99 -5.36
C ASP A 12 7.65 10.74 -4.33
N SER A 13 6.40 11.06 -4.68
CA SER A 13 5.45 11.80 -3.84
C SER A 13 4.56 10.91 -2.99
N ASP A 14 4.23 9.71 -3.47
CA ASP A 14 3.10 8.94 -2.94
C ASP A 14 3.48 7.50 -2.58
N GLY A 15 2.63 6.90 -1.76
CA GLY A 15 2.74 5.53 -1.33
C GLY A 15 1.37 4.85 -1.28
N LEU A 16 1.35 3.56 -1.57
CA LEU A 16 0.19 2.68 -1.51
C LEU A 16 0.60 1.40 -0.77
N ASP A 17 -0.23 0.99 0.19
CA ASP A 17 -0.26 -0.36 0.73
C ASP A 17 -1.72 -0.67 1.08
N MET A 18 -2.30 -1.69 0.44
CA MET A 18 -3.72 -2.04 0.62
C MET A 18 -3.95 -3.55 0.59
N PHE A 19 -4.93 -4.00 1.37
CA PHE A 19 -5.47 -5.36 1.35
C PHE A 19 -6.88 -5.35 0.75
N GLY A 20 -7.13 -6.24 -0.19
CA GLY A 20 -8.43 -6.42 -0.83
C GLY A 20 -8.88 -7.88 -0.89
N LEU A 21 -10.18 -8.08 -0.99
CA LEU A 21 -10.84 -9.39 -1.08
C LEU A 21 -11.97 -9.32 -2.10
N ASP A 22 -11.92 -10.19 -3.11
CA ASP A 22 -12.93 -10.28 -4.17
C ASP A 22 -13.23 -8.95 -4.90
N GLY A 23 -12.24 -8.07 -4.97
CA GLY A 23 -12.34 -6.75 -5.60
C GLY A 23 -12.81 -5.63 -4.66
N GLU A 24 -13.11 -5.93 -3.40
CA GLU A 24 -13.39 -4.93 -2.37
C GLU A 24 -12.12 -4.60 -1.57
N GLU A 25 -11.99 -3.34 -1.15
CA GLU A 25 -10.90 -2.91 -0.26
C GLU A 25 -11.25 -3.24 1.19
N LEU A 26 -10.37 -3.98 1.86
CA LEU A 26 -10.53 -4.31 3.28
C LEU A 26 -9.83 -3.27 4.16
N TRP A 27 -8.65 -2.83 3.73
CA TRP A 27 -7.79 -1.96 4.51
C TRP A 27 -6.77 -1.24 3.60
N TYR A 28 -6.41 -0.02 3.97
CA TYR A 28 -5.30 0.70 3.35
C TYR A 28 -4.49 1.52 4.35
N ALA A 29 -3.22 1.79 4.02
CA ALA A 29 -2.37 2.69 4.78
C ALA A 29 -2.63 4.15 4.35
N ASP A 30 -3.13 4.98 5.28
CA ASP A 30 -3.16 6.43 5.11
C ASP A 30 -1.82 7.01 5.58
N PHE A 31 -0.85 7.10 4.67
CA PHE A 31 0.47 7.63 4.96
C PHE A 31 0.48 9.13 5.30
N ILE A 32 -0.57 9.88 4.93
CA ILE A 32 -0.70 11.30 5.27
C ILE A 32 -1.06 11.45 6.75
N LYS A 33 -2.01 10.64 7.23
CA LYS A 33 -2.44 10.66 8.63
C LYS A 33 -1.58 9.80 9.55
N GLY A 34 -0.81 8.88 8.99
CA GLY A 34 0.05 8.02 9.78
C GLY A 34 -0.69 6.82 10.40
N GLU A 35 -1.76 6.34 9.76
CA GLU A 35 -2.63 5.30 10.33
C GLU A 35 -3.09 4.28 9.28
N GLY A 36 -3.51 3.11 9.76
CA GLY A 36 -4.18 2.11 8.94
C GLY A 36 -5.70 2.30 9.00
N VAL A 37 -6.35 2.37 7.84
CA VAL A 37 -7.80 2.56 7.73
C VAL A 37 -8.46 1.26 7.31
N VAL A 38 -9.41 0.78 8.12
CA VAL A 38 -10.30 -0.33 7.73
C VAL A 38 -11.40 0.22 6.83
N ALA A 39 -11.47 -0.24 5.59
CA ALA A 39 -12.38 0.27 4.56
C ALA A 39 -13.73 -0.49 4.52
N LEU A 40 -13.91 -1.45 5.42
CA LEU A 40 -15.12 -2.26 5.47
C LEU A 40 -16.38 -1.45 5.82
N PRO A 41 -17.54 -1.81 5.23
CA PRO A 41 -18.81 -1.19 5.60
C PRO A 41 -19.19 -1.39 7.08
N PRO A 42 -19.97 -0.48 7.69
CA PRO A 42 -20.30 -0.55 9.12
C PRO A 42 -21.22 -1.72 9.51
N PHE A 43 -21.76 -2.47 8.55
CA PHE A 43 -22.66 -3.60 8.79
C PHE A 43 -21.93 -4.95 8.85
N VAL A 44 -20.66 -5.03 8.48
CA VAL A 44 -19.89 -6.27 8.62
C VAL A 44 -19.25 -6.36 10.00
N ASP A 45 -18.97 -7.59 10.44
CA ASP A 45 -18.27 -7.79 11.70
C ASP A 45 -16.88 -7.11 11.66
N PRO A 46 -16.51 -6.32 12.68
CA PRO A 46 -15.23 -5.64 12.70
C PRO A 46 -14.07 -6.63 12.65
N ILE A 47 -13.14 -6.42 11.72
CA ILE A 47 -11.84 -7.09 11.68
C ILE A 47 -10.73 -6.10 12.03
N THR A 48 -9.60 -6.59 12.54
CA THR A 48 -8.48 -5.75 12.97
C THR A 48 -7.21 -6.14 12.23
N PHE A 49 -6.44 -5.14 11.79
CA PHE A 49 -5.17 -5.30 11.09
C PHE A 49 -4.01 -4.82 11.97
N LEU A 50 -3.71 -5.59 13.03
CA LEU A 50 -2.66 -5.22 13.99
C LEU A 50 -1.28 -5.25 13.33
N GLY A 51 -0.51 -4.17 13.47
CA GLY A 51 0.84 -4.07 12.91
C GLY A 51 0.90 -3.79 11.40
N ALA A 52 -0.25 -3.72 10.73
CA ALA A 52 -0.31 -3.53 9.28
C ALA A 52 0.23 -2.18 8.84
N TYR A 53 0.00 -1.12 9.62
CA TYR A 53 0.51 0.21 9.29
C TYR A 53 2.04 0.27 9.40
N GLU A 54 2.63 -0.29 10.47
CA GLU A 54 4.07 -0.36 10.64
C GLU A 54 4.73 -1.21 9.55
N GLN A 55 4.08 -2.30 9.16
CA GLN A 55 4.49 -3.10 8.02
C GLN A 55 4.44 -2.29 6.72
N ALA A 56 3.39 -1.51 6.50
CA ALA A 56 3.22 -0.66 5.32
C ALA A 56 4.31 0.42 5.22
N VAL A 57 4.73 1.01 6.35
CA VAL A 57 5.88 1.92 6.40
C VAL A 57 7.17 1.21 5.97
N GLY A 58 7.38 -0.02 6.43
CA GLY A 58 8.52 -0.85 5.99
C GLY A 58 8.47 -1.17 4.49
N ASN A 59 7.30 -1.57 3.99
CA ASN A 59 7.06 -1.87 2.59
C ASN A 59 7.28 -0.65 1.69
N GLN A 60 6.90 0.55 2.14
CA GLN A 60 7.20 1.80 1.44
C GLN A 60 8.70 2.03 1.27
N GLY A 61 9.48 1.80 2.33
CA GLY A 61 10.94 1.89 2.25
C GLY A 61 11.54 0.92 1.21
N ILE A 62 11.05 -0.32 1.19
CA ILE A 62 11.47 -1.34 0.23
C ILE A 62 11.09 -0.93 -1.21
N CYS A 63 9.85 -0.48 -1.41
CA CYS A 63 9.36 -0.06 -2.71
C CYS A 63 10.20 1.08 -3.29
N LYS A 64 10.45 2.15 -2.51
CA LYS A 64 11.27 3.28 -2.96
C LYS A 64 12.71 2.88 -3.24
N GLY A 65 13.27 1.96 -2.45
CA GLY A 65 14.58 1.36 -2.72
C GLY A 65 14.62 0.64 -4.08
N ASN A 66 13.61 -0.18 -4.37
CA ASN A 66 13.49 -0.89 -5.65
C ASN A 66 13.28 0.07 -6.82
N LEU A 67 12.44 1.10 -6.66
CA LEU A 67 12.23 2.13 -7.67
C LEU A 67 13.54 2.84 -8.05
N ALA A 68 14.32 3.25 -7.05
CA ALA A 68 15.62 3.89 -7.28
C ALA A 68 16.62 2.98 -8.03
N VAL A 69 16.60 1.67 -7.75
CA VAL A 69 17.42 0.68 -8.49
C VAL A 69 16.94 0.57 -9.94
N ASN A 70 15.64 0.49 -10.16
CA ASN A 70 15.05 0.37 -11.49
C ASN A 70 15.30 1.62 -12.35
N ILE A 71 15.15 2.84 -11.79
CA ILE A 71 15.45 4.10 -12.48
C ILE A 71 16.90 4.10 -13.01
N LYS A 72 17.86 3.68 -12.17
CA LYS A 72 19.27 3.57 -12.56
C LYS A 72 19.51 2.51 -13.63
N ALA A 73 18.88 1.34 -13.50
CA ALA A 73 19.06 0.23 -14.41
C ALA A 73 18.48 0.52 -15.81
N TYR A 74 17.29 1.13 -15.86
CA TYR A 74 16.55 1.34 -17.10
C TYR A 74 16.77 2.72 -17.72
N LYS A 75 17.58 3.59 -17.10
CA LYS A 75 17.77 5.00 -17.51
C LYS A 75 16.43 5.73 -17.66
N ASN A 76 15.47 5.40 -16.80
CA ASN A 76 14.11 5.91 -16.87
C ASN A 76 13.99 7.08 -15.88
N PRO A 77 14.13 8.35 -16.32
CA PRO A 77 14.01 9.48 -15.41
C PRO A 77 12.60 9.53 -14.80
N GLU A 78 12.49 10.12 -13.61
CA GLU A 78 11.21 10.27 -12.90
C GLU A 78 10.16 10.96 -13.79
N GLU A 79 8.94 10.41 -13.79
CA GLU A 79 7.79 11.04 -14.43
C GLU A 79 7.39 12.28 -13.62
N LYS A 80 7.45 13.44 -14.26
CA LYS A 80 7.02 14.71 -13.65
C LYS A 80 5.51 14.79 -13.71
N ILE A 81 4.86 14.79 -12.55
CA ILE A 81 3.42 15.00 -12.38
C ILE A 81 3.12 16.49 -12.32
#